data_AF-A0A0G4LLQ0-F1
#
_entry.id   AF-A0A0G4LLQ0-F1
#
_cell.length_a   1.000
_cell.length_b   1.000
_cell.length_c   1.000
_cell.angle_alpha   90.00
_cell.angle_beta   90.00
_cell.angle_gamma   90.00
#
_symmetry.space_group_name_H-M   'P 1'
#
loop_
_entity.id
_entity.type
_entity.pdbx_description
1 polymer ?
#
loop_
_entity_poly.entity_id
_entity_poly.type
_entity_poly.pdbx_seq_one_letter_code
_entity_poly.pdbx_strand_id
1 'polypeptide(L)'
;MRTSTFLLAASTAGSVLGVPLVKKDNYDPLPGGDIDILNYALTLEFLERKFYEQGLANYTKEELTGAGLDANLYENLQTIYSDEKTHVDFLAGALGDKAIPEPTFAFPSTDAKSFLGLSAILEGVGVSAYLGAAAVIADKAYVTAAGAILTVEARHSLNVW
;
A
#
# COMPACT_ATOMS: atom_id res chain seq x y z
N MET A 1 -53.19 30.96 -30.44
CA MET A 1 -52.24 29.84 -30.67
C MET A 1 -50.87 30.30 -30.19
N ARG A 2 -50.34 29.68 -29.13
CA ARG A 2 -49.00 29.96 -28.59
C ARG A 2 -47.99 29.09 -29.31
N THR A 3 -47.03 29.69 -30.01
CA THR A 3 -45.89 28.99 -30.61
C THR A 3 -44.72 29.03 -29.63
N SER A 4 -44.31 27.88 -29.11
CA SER A 4 -43.13 27.73 -28.26
C SER A 4 -41.86 27.71 -29.11
N THR A 5 -40.93 28.59 -28.78
CA THR A 5 -39.56 28.62 -29.31
C THR A 5 -38.74 27.54 -28.60
N PHE A 6 -38.19 26.57 -29.33
CA PHE A 6 -37.17 25.65 -28.82
C PHE A 6 -35.78 26.27 -29.07
N LEU A 7 -35.07 26.61 -28.00
CA LEU A 7 -33.64 26.91 -28.03
C LEU A 7 -32.87 25.58 -28.09
N LEU A 8 -32.23 25.31 -29.21
CA LEU A 8 -31.29 24.20 -29.37
C LEU A 8 -29.95 24.65 -28.78
N ALA A 9 -29.60 24.13 -27.59
CA ALA A 9 -28.27 24.31 -27.04
C ALA A 9 -27.28 23.45 -27.84
N ALA A 10 -26.41 24.08 -28.64
CA ALA A 10 -25.33 23.40 -29.32
C ALA A 10 -24.21 23.08 -28.31
N SER A 11 -24.09 21.82 -27.90
CA SER A 11 -22.91 21.32 -27.19
C SER A 11 -21.78 21.10 -28.18
N THR A 12 -20.77 21.96 -28.16
CA THR A 12 -19.52 21.74 -28.89
C THR A 12 -18.74 20.62 -28.22
N ALA A 13 -18.68 19.45 -28.85
CA ALA A 13 -17.72 18.41 -28.51
C ALA A 13 -16.31 18.91 -28.82
N GLY A 14 -15.60 19.40 -27.79
CA GLY A 14 -14.19 19.71 -27.89
C GLY A 14 -13.42 18.42 -28.19
N SER A 15 -12.94 18.29 -29.43
CA SER A 15 -12.03 17.20 -29.81
C SER A 15 -10.70 17.45 -29.12
N VAL A 16 -10.44 16.75 -28.00
CA VAL A 16 -9.09 16.69 -27.45
C VAL A 16 -8.26 15.89 -28.45
N LEU A 17 -7.36 16.57 -29.17
CA LEU A 17 -6.37 15.90 -29.98
C LEU A 17 -5.52 15.04 -29.03
N GLY A 18 -5.70 13.73 -29.11
CA GLY A 18 -4.85 12.78 -28.41
C GLY A 18 -3.43 12.94 -28.93
N VAL A 19 -2.59 13.63 -28.15
CA VAL A 19 -1.15 13.59 -28.36
C VAL A 19 -0.74 12.11 -28.31
N PRO A 20 0.07 11.60 -29.26
CA PRO A 20 0.56 10.24 -29.15
C PRO A 20 1.23 10.10 -27.78
N LEU A 21 0.83 9.08 -27.02
CA LEU A 21 1.54 8.73 -25.80
C LEU A 21 2.99 8.50 -26.22
N VAL A 22 3.87 9.42 -25.83
CA VAL A 22 5.31 9.22 -25.94
C VAL A 22 5.56 7.91 -25.21
N LYS A 23 5.96 6.87 -25.95
CA LYS A 23 6.48 5.65 -25.34
C LYS A 23 7.55 6.14 -24.37
N LYS A 24 7.41 5.82 -23.09
CA LYS A 24 8.34 6.25 -22.06
C LYS A 24 9.68 5.58 -22.33
N ASP A 25 10.47 6.19 -23.21
CA ASP A 25 11.87 5.88 -23.43
C ASP A 25 12.60 6.49 -22.24
N ASN A 26 12.71 5.69 -21.18
CA ASN A 26 13.74 5.71 -20.13
C ASN A 26 13.30 4.73 -19.03
N TYR A 27 13.19 3.45 -19.41
CA TYR A 27 13.33 2.36 -18.46
C TYR A 27 14.84 2.17 -18.32
N ASP A 28 15.45 2.79 -17.33
CA ASP A 28 16.71 2.27 -16.81
C ASP A 28 16.28 1.28 -15.71
N PRO A 29 16.27 -0.03 -15.98
CA PRO A 29 15.97 -1.01 -14.94
C PRO A 29 16.85 -0.69 -13.74
N LEU A 30 16.27 -0.71 -12.54
CA LEU A 30 17.11 -0.82 -11.35
C LEU A 30 18.08 -1.99 -11.59
N PRO A 31 19.37 -1.87 -11.21
CA PRO A 31 20.24 -3.05 -11.15
C PRO A 31 19.48 -4.16 -10.41
N GLY A 32 19.32 -5.34 -11.01
CA GLY A 32 18.51 -6.46 -10.47
C GLY A 32 17.04 -6.54 -10.92
N GLY A 33 16.49 -5.49 -11.55
CA GLY A 33 15.17 -5.49 -12.19
C GLY A 33 14.01 -5.75 -11.22
N ASP A 34 12.97 -6.44 -11.69
CA ASP A 34 11.77 -6.74 -10.89
C ASP A 34 12.09 -7.55 -9.62
N ILE A 35 13.15 -8.37 -9.63
CA ILE A 35 13.54 -9.14 -8.45
C ILE A 35 13.96 -8.25 -7.29
N ASP A 36 14.71 -7.18 -7.56
CA ASP A 36 15.13 -6.25 -6.52
C ASP A 36 13.95 -5.40 -6.04
N ILE A 37 13.04 -5.03 -6.94
CA ILE A 37 11.79 -4.35 -6.57
C ILE A 37 10.94 -5.23 -5.64
N LEU A 38 10.76 -6.49 -5.98
CA LEU A 38 9.97 -7.43 -5.18
C LEU A 38 10.65 -7.77 -3.85
N ASN A 39 11.98 -7.89 -3.81
CA ASN A 39 12.70 -8.10 -2.54
C ASN A 39 12.69 -6.85 -1.65
N TYR A 40 12.69 -5.65 -2.24
CA TYR A 40 12.46 -4.41 -1.50
C TYR A 40 11.05 -4.39 -0.88
N ALA A 41 10.02 -4.70 -1.67
CA ALA A 41 8.65 -4.84 -1.16
C ALA A 41 8.57 -5.90 -0.04
N LEU A 42 9.13 -7.09 -0.27
CA LEU A 42 9.16 -8.17 0.73
C LEU A 42 9.84 -7.74 2.05
N THR A 43 10.85 -6.88 1.98
CA THR A 43 11.49 -6.32 3.17
C THR A 43 10.53 -5.44 3.97
N LEU A 44 9.71 -4.63 3.29
CA LEU A 44 8.69 -3.79 3.93
C LEU A 44 7.59 -4.67 4.56
N GLU A 45 7.12 -5.68 3.84
CA GLU A 45 6.12 -6.62 4.40
C GLU A 45 6.64 -7.37 5.63
N PHE A 46 7.92 -7.75 5.63
CA PHE A 46 8.56 -8.33 6.82
C PHE A 46 8.59 -7.33 7.98
N LEU A 47 8.95 -6.07 7.70
CA LEU A 47 9.01 -5.01 8.69
C LEU A 47 7.64 -4.78 9.34
N GLU A 48 6.58 -4.62 8.53
CA GLU A 48 5.22 -4.35 8.99
C GLU A 48 4.62 -5.55 9.73
N ARG A 49 4.74 -6.76 9.18
CA ARG A 49 4.31 -7.98 9.87
C ARG A 49 4.96 -8.11 11.24
N LYS A 50 6.28 -7.89 11.35
CA LYS A 50 7.01 -7.96 12.62
C LYS A 50 6.64 -6.84 13.57
N PHE A 51 6.36 -5.66 13.05
CA PHE A 51 5.91 -4.53 13.84
C PHE A 51 4.57 -4.82 14.52
N TYR A 52 3.57 -5.30 13.76
CA TYR A 52 2.26 -5.63 14.31
C TYR A 52 2.28 -6.86 15.22
N GLU A 53 3.09 -7.87 14.89
CA GLU A 53 3.31 -9.03 15.78
C GLU A 53 3.78 -8.58 17.16
N GLN A 54 4.77 -7.69 17.22
CA GLN A 54 5.30 -7.17 18.49
C GLN A 54 4.29 -6.25 19.18
N GLY A 55 3.62 -5.36 18.45
CA GLY A 55 2.61 -4.46 19.00
C GLY A 55 1.46 -5.19 19.67
N LEU A 56 0.88 -6.18 18.99
CA LEU A 56 -0.23 -6.99 19.50
C LEU A 56 0.17 -7.89 20.70
N ALA A 57 1.47 -8.20 20.83
CA ALA A 57 2.00 -8.93 21.98
C ALA A 57 2.32 -8.00 23.17
N ASN A 58 2.74 -6.76 22.91
CA ASN A 58 3.24 -5.83 23.92
C ASN A 58 2.17 -4.91 24.51
N TYR A 59 1.07 -4.67 23.79
CA TYR A 59 0.01 -3.76 24.21
C TYR A 59 -1.35 -4.46 24.27
N THR A 60 -2.08 -4.18 25.35
CA THR A 60 -3.44 -4.69 25.56
C THR A 60 -4.45 -3.93 24.70
N LYS A 61 -5.64 -4.51 24.51
CA LYS A 61 -6.75 -3.83 23.84
C LYS A 61 -7.07 -2.51 24.52
N GLU A 62 -7.13 -2.49 25.85
CA GLU A 62 -7.45 -1.32 26.64
C GLU A 62 -6.42 -0.19 26.46
N GLU A 63 -5.13 -0.51 26.35
CA GLU A 63 -4.06 0.47 26.06
C GLU A 63 -4.14 1.03 24.65
N LEU A 64 -4.57 0.22 23.68
CA LEU A 64 -4.69 0.60 22.27
C LEU A 64 -5.99 1.37 21.97
N THR A 65 -7.11 1.05 22.63
CA THR A 65 -8.41 1.70 22.41
C THR A 65 -8.74 2.78 23.44
N GLY A 66 -7.80 3.12 24.32
CA GLY A 66 -7.99 4.10 25.38
C GLY A 66 -8.20 5.53 24.87
N ALA A 67 -8.92 6.34 25.66
CA ALA A 67 -9.01 7.80 25.56
C ALA A 67 -9.26 8.40 24.16
N GLY A 68 -10.23 7.86 23.41
CA GLY A 68 -10.82 8.51 22.24
C GLY A 68 -10.43 7.96 20.87
N LEU A 69 -9.79 6.78 20.83
CA LEU A 69 -9.48 6.04 19.61
C LEU A 69 -10.67 5.15 19.17
N ASP A 70 -10.68 4.74 17.90
CA ASP A 70 -11.77 3.93 17.33
C ASP A 70 -11.98 2.63 18.11
N ALA A 71 -13.25 2.27 18.36
CA ALA A 71 -13.62 1.07 19.11
C ALA A 71 -13.20 -0.24 18.42
N ASN A 72 -13.00 -0.20 17.10
CA ASN A 72 -12.56 -1.32 16.26
C ASN A 72 -11.04 -1.30 15.99
N LEU A 73 -10.29 -0.35 16.56
CA LEU A 73 -8.86 -0.21 16.27
C LEU A 73 -8.10 -1.52 16.56
N TYR A 74 -8.40 -2.19 17.67
CA TYR A 74 -7.73 -3.44 18.02
C TYR A 74 -7.98 -4.54 16.97
N GLU A 75 -9.23 -4.71 16.55
CA GLU A 75 -9.64 -5.66 15.51
C GLU A 75 -9.03 -5.28 14.14
N ASN A 76 -8.92 -3.99 13.85
CA ASN A 76 -8.24 -3.50 12.66
C ASN A 76 -6.75 -3.88 12.67
N LEU A 77 -6.04 -3.65 13.78
CA LEU A 77 -4.63 -4.02 13.92
C LEU A 77 -4.41 -5.53 13.76
N GLN A 78 -5.33 -6.36 14.27
CA GLN A 78 -5.31 -7.80 14.05
C GLN A 78 -5.52 -8.18 12.58
N THR A 79 -6.40 -7.45 11.89
CA THR A 79 -6.64 -7.64 10.46
C THR A 79 -5.40 -7.26 9.66
N ILE A 80 -4.82 -6.09 9.92
CA ILE A 80 -3.59 -5.61 9.28
C ILE A 80 -2.48 -6.65 9.45
N TYR A 81 -2.23 -7.12 10.68
CA TYR A 81 -1.25 -8.18 10.92
C TYR A 81 -1.49 -9.45 10.08
N SER A 82 -2.74 -9.85 9.89
CA SER A 82 -3.10 -10.99 9.04
C SER A 82 -2.87 -10.72 7.56
N ASP A 83 -3.16 -9.50 7.11
CA ASP A 83 -2.94 -9.07 5.74
C ASP A 83 -1.42 -9.04 5.46
N GLU A 84 -0.57 -8.52 6.36
CA GLU A 84 0.89 -8.53 6.19
C GLU A 84 1.51 -9.92 6.13
N LYS A 85 0.93 -10.89 6.85
CA LYS A 85 1.31 -12.30 6.68
C LYS A 85 1.02 -12.79 5.27
N THR A 86 -0.13 -12.42 4.74
CA THR A 86 -0.54 -12.81 3.40
C THR A 86 0.34 -12.13 2.34
N HIS A 87 0.72 -10.86 2.53
CA HIS A 87 1.64 -10.15 1.64
C HIS A 87 3.03 -10.80 1.63
N VAL A 88 3.58 -11.12 2.81
CA VAL A 88 4.86 -11.85 2.93
C VAL A 88 4.79 -13.19 2.20
N ASP A 89 3.78 -14.01 2.47
CA ASP A 89 3.63 -15.33 1.83
C ASP A 89 3.49 -15.19 0.31
N PHE A 90 2.74 -14.19 -0.15
CA PHE A 90 2.55 -13.89 -1.56
C PHE A 90 3.86 -13.50 -2.26
N LEU A 91 4.59 -12.52 -1.72
CA LEU A 91 5.84 -12.03 -2.32
C LEU A 91 6.95 -13.08 -2.24
N ALA A 92 7.10 -13.76 -1.10
CA ALA A 92 8.06 -14.85 -0.96
C ALA A 92 7.76 -15.99 -1.94
N GLY A 93 6.47 -16.32 -2.13
CA GLY A 93 6.04 -17.29 -3.14
C GLY A 93 6.35 -16.86 -4.57
N ALA A 94 6.15 -15.58 -4.91
CA ALA A 94 6.48 -15.03 -6.23
C ALA A 94 8.01 -15.02 -6.49
N LEU A 95 8.80 -14.79 -5.46
CA LEU A 95 10.26 -14.74 -5.53
C LEU A 95 10.91 -16.15 -5.53
N GLY A 96 10.31 -17.13 -4.86
CA GLY A 96 10.84 -18.47 -4.70
C GLY A 96 12.25 -18.45 -4.12
N ASP A 97 13.19 -19.16 -4.76
CA ASP A 97 14.60 -19.22 -4.33
C ASP A 97 15.33 -17.85 -4.38
N LYS A 98 14.71 -16.82 -4.96
CA LYS A 98 15.26 -15.45 -5.01
C LYS A 98 14.78 -14.58 -3.85
N ALA A 99 13.90 -15.10 -2.99
CA ALA A 99 13.43 -14.37 -1.82
C ALA A 99 14.58 -14.19 -0.84
N ILE A 100 14.76 -12.96 -0.36
CA ILE A 100 15.71 -12.69 0.71
C ILE A 100 15.24 -13.32 2.03
N PRO A 101 16.16 -13.69 2.92
CA PRO A 101 15.79 -14.08 4.28
C PRO A 101 15.19 -12.89 5.03
N GLU A 102 14.27 -13.18 5.94
CA GLU A 102 13.66 -12.18 6.82
C GLU A 102 14.72 -11.47 7.69
N PRO A 103 14.83 -10.13 7.64
CA PRO A 103 15.73 -9.38 8.51
C PRO A 103 15.28 -9.34 9.97
N THR A 104 16.20 -8.92 10.85
CA THR A 104 15.85 -8.55 12.23
C THR A 104 15.50 -7.07 12.31
N PHE A 105 14.42 -6.74 13.02
CA PHE A 105 13.96 -5.36 13.20
C PHE A 105 13.94 -4.94 14.66
N ALA A 106 14.14 -3.65 14.90
CA ALA A 106 14.00 -3.02 16.20
C ALA A 106 13.13 -1.78 16.06
N PHE A 107 12.10 -1.65 16.89
CA PHE A 107 11.13 -0.58 16.81
C PHE A 107 11.30 0.39 17.99
N PRO A 108 11.38 1.70 17.76
CA PRO A 108 11.57 2.69 18.81
C PRO A 108 10.28 3.02 19.59
N SER A 109 9.21 2.21 19.48
CA SER A 109 7.96 2.41 20.20
C SER A 109 8.10 1.98 21.67
N THR A 110 7.78 2.86 22.60
CA THR A 110 7.88 2.60 24.05
C THR A 110 6.52 2.57 24.74
N ASP A 111 5.46 2.97 24.06
CA ASP A 111 4.08 3.01 24.55
C ASP A 111 3.07 2.84 23.39
N ALA A 112 1.80 2.59 23.71
CA ALA A 112 0.76 2.37 22.71
C ALA A 112 0.61 3.56 21.75
N LYS A 113 0.82 4.80 22.23
CA LYS A 113 0.71 6.01 21.40
C LYS A 113 1.83 6.10 20.36
N SER A 114 3.07 5.84 20.77
CA SER A 114 4.24 5.82 19.87
C SER A 114 4.19 4.63 18.92
N PHE A 115 3.61 3.49 19.33
CA PHE A 115 3.28 2.38 18.44
C PHE A 115 2.28 2.80 17.35
N LEU A 116 1.12 3.34 17.71
CA LEU A 116 0.12 3.79 16.71
C LEU A 116 0.66 4.94 15.83
N GLY A 117 1.48 5.82 16.38
CA GLY A 117 2.14 6.86 15.59
C GLY A 117 3.12 6.29 14.56
N LEU A 118 3.86 5.23 14.93
CA LEU A 118 4.77 4.55 14.02
C LEU A 118 4.02 3.68 13.00
N SER A 119 2.90 3.05 13.38
CA SER A 119 2.07 2.26 12.48
C SER A 119 1.62 3.12 11.30
N ALA A 120 1.06 4.30 11.57
CA ALA A 120 0.63 5.23 10.52
C ALA A 120 1.75 5.70 9.58
N ILE A 121 3.00 5.76 10.07
CA ILE A 121 4.15 6.09 9.22
C ILE A 121 4.50 4.91 8.31
N LEU A 122 4.52 3.69 8.85
CA LEU A 122 4.84 2.48 8.09
C LEU A 122 3.82 2.28 6.95
N GLU A 123 2.52 2.31 7.25
CA GLU A 123 1.47 2.16 6.22
C GLU A 123 1.59 3.20 5.10
N GLY A 124 1.91 4.45 5.44
CA GLY A 124 2.14 5.51 4.46
C GLY A 124 3.38 5.27 3.58
N VAL A 125 4.42 4.65 4.14
CA VAL A 125 5.61 4.20 3.42
C VAL A 125 5.26 3.03 2.49
N GLY A 126 4.50 2.03 2.96
CA GLY A 126 4.01 0.91 2.15
C GLY A 126 3.23 1.40 0.92
N VAL A 127 2.22 2.26 1.12
CA VAL A 127 1.45 2.89 0.02
C VAL A 127 2.37 3.60 -0.97
N SER A 128 3.32 4.39 -0.48
CA SER A 128 4.24 5.16 -1.33
C SER A 128 5.19 4.25 -2.11
N ALA A 129 5.66 3.16 -1.50
CA ALA A 129 6.54 2.18 -2.12
C ALA A 129 5.86 1.45 -3.27
N TYR A 130 4.66 0.90 -3.05
CA TYR A 130 3.89 0.21 -4.09
C TYR A 130 3.52 1.15 -5.25
N LEU A 131 3.03 2.36 -4.94
CA LEU A 131 2.68 3.34 -5.96
C LEU A 131 3.92 3.80 -6.75
N GLY A 132 5.05 4.02 -6.07
CA GLY A 132 6.31 4.41 -6.71
C GLY A 132 6.88 3.31 -7.63
N ALA A 133 6.81 2.05 -7.19
CA ALA A 133 7.27 0.90 -7.95
C ALA A 133 6.40 0.62 -9.20
N ALA A 134 5.11 0.99 -9.18
CA ALA A 134 4.19 0.70 -10.28
C ALA A 134 4.65 1.21 -11.65
N ALA A 135 5.42 2.31 -11.69
CA ALA A 135 5.94 2.89 -12.93
C ALA A 135 7.19 2.19 -13.48
N VAL A 136 7.85 1.35 -12.67
CA VAL A 136 9.16 0.76 -12.97
C VAL A 136 9.18 -0.77 -12.93
N ILE A 137 8.08 -1.42 -12.55
CA ILE A 137 7.90 -2.87 -12.71
C ILE A 137 7.77 -3.21 -14.22
N ALA A 138 8.58 -4.15 -14.70
CA ALA A 138 8.57 -4.57 -16.11
C ALA A 138 7.51 -5.64 -16.39
N ASP A 139 7.37 -6.65 -15.52
CA ASP A 139 6.36 -7.70 -15.67
C ASP A 139 4.98 -7.21 -15.22
N LYS A 140 4.04 -7.17 -16.16
CA LYS A 140 2.66 -6.73 -15.91
C LYS A 140 1.91 -7.64 -14.92
N ALA A 141 2.32 -8.89 -14.77
CA ALA A 141 1.77 -9.78 -13.74
C ALA A 141 2.05 -9.21 -12.35
N TYR A 142 3.26 -8.70 -12.11
CA TYR A 142 3.62 -8.05 -10.85
C TYR A 142 2.92 -6.71 -10.65
N VAL A 143 2.63 -5.95 -11.72
CA VAL A 143 1.86 -4.70 -11.59
C VAL A 143 0.45 -4.94 -11.03
N THR A 144 -0.23 -5.99 -11.49
CA THR A 144 -1.58 -6.32 -11.00
C THR A 144 -1.55 -6.73 -9.54
N ALA A 145 -0.55 -7.54 -9.16
CA ALA A 145 -0.35 -7.96 -7.78
C ALA A 145 0.00 -6.79 -6.85
N ALA A 146 0.97 -5.95 -7.24
CA ALA A 146 1.36 -4.74 -6.52
C ALA A 146 0.18 -3.77 -6.36
N GLY A 147 -0.67 -3.65 -7.39
CA GLY A 147 -1.88 -2.86 -7.32
C GLY A 147 -2.91 -3.40 -6.32
N ALA A 148 -3.03 -4.72 -6.18
CA ALA A 148 -3.90 -5.32 -5.17
C ALA A 148 -3.41 -5.01 -3.75
N ILE A 149 -2.12 -5.20 -3.48
CA ILE A 149 -1.51 -4.91 -2.18
C ILE A 149 -1.64 -3.42 -1.85
N LEU A 150 -1.33 -2.53 -2.79
CA LEU A 150 -1.50 -1.07 -2.62
C LEU A 150 -2.89 -0.68 -2.10
N THR A 151 -3.97 -1.34 -2.57
CA THR A 151 -5.32 -1.02 -2.10
C THR A 151 -5.60 -1.51 -0.68
N VAL A 152 -4.90 -2.55 -0.24
CA VAL A 152 -4.95 -3.07 1.13
C VAL A 152 -4.17 -2.12 2.05
N GLU A 153 -2.93 -1.75 1.68
CA GLU A 153 -2.12 -0.74 2.40
C GLU A 153 -2.85 0.60 2.56
N ALA A 154 -3.52 1.05 1.50
CA ALA A 154 -4.30 2.29 1.55
C ALA A 154 -5.46 2.21 2.55
N ARG A 155 -6.04 1.02 2.77
CA ARG A 155 -7.06 0.80 3.79
C ARG A 155 -6.45 0.71 5.19
N HIS A 156 -5.29 0.08 5.34
CA HIS A 156 -4.56 0.05 6.61
C HIS A 156 -4.28 1.47 7.12
N SER A 157 -3.77 2.34 6.23
CA SER A 157 -3.53 3.76 6.52
C SER A 157 -4.75 4.52 7.07
N LEU A 158 -5.97 4.09 6.73
CA LEU A 158 -7.22 4.67 7.24
C LEU A 158 -7.67 4.06 8.57
N ASN A 159 -7.26 2.83 8.86
CA ASN A 159 -7.76 2.00 9.96
C ASN A 159 -6.82 1.96 11.18
N VAL A 160 -5.69 2.67 11.13
CA VAL A 160 -4.73 2.85 12.24
C VAL A 160 -4.96 4.12 13.06
N TRP A 161 -6.06 4.84 12.85
CA TRP A 161 -6.43 6.10 13.51
C TRP A 161 -7.71 5.98 14.35
#